data_AF-A0A425W0N8-F1
#
_entry.id   AF-A0A425W0N8-F1
#
_cell.length_a   1.000
_cell.length_b   1.000
_cell.length_c   1.000
_cell.angle_alpha   90.00
_cell.angle_beta   90.00
_cell.angle_gamma   90.00
#
_symmetry.space_group_name_H-M   'P 1'
#
loop_
_entity.id
_entity.type
_entity.pdbx_description
1 polymer ?
#
loop_
_entity_poly.entity_id
_entity_poly.type
_entity_poly.pdbx_seq_one_letter_code
_entity_poly.pdbx_strand_id
1 'polypeptide(L)'
;MRTDLRVKHDIDARKKAAELFGKGRGFESVAKELSIPCSTARKWQQIWKAFGSEALLSMDGKQARYTYSQKVAAAKAVVEDGMSKSDAMARYGIMSLAPLEKWCRAYREGGAEALRPKPKGRPKGSGAAARPLTREQQLERRVQQLEAEVAYLKKLRSLAGRGRI
;
A
#
# COMPACT_ATOMS: atom_id res chain seq x y z
N MET A 1 -9.67 27.27 -26.88
CA MET A 1 -9.41 27.15 -25.43
C MET A 1 -8.54 25.93 -25.21
N ARG A 2 -7.37 26.07 -24.56
CA ARG A 2 -6.44 24.95 -24.30
C ARG A 2 -6.88 24.25 -23.01
N THR A 3 -7.43 23.04 -23.13
CA THR A 3 -7.72 22.19 -21.98
C THR A 3 -6.44 21.51 -21.52
N ASP A 4 -6.00 21.79 -20.29
CA ASP A 4 -4.87 21.10 -19.68
C ASP A 4 -5.27 19.65 -19.38
N LEU A 5 -4.75 18.73 -20.19
CA LEU A 5 -4.98 17.28 -20.08
C LEU A 5 -4.41 16.66 -18.80
N ARG A 6 -3.66 17.41 -17.97
CA ARG A 6 -3.19 16.96 -16.64
C ARG A 6 -4.25 17.11 -15.55
N VAL A 7 -5.29 17.92 -15.75
CA VAL A 7 -6.41 18.00 -14.81
C VAL A 7 -7.29 16.79 -15.06
N LYS A 8 -7.20 15.80 -14.16
CA LYS A 8 -7.76 14.45 -14.38
C LYS A 8 -9.25 14.46 -14.77
N HIS A 9 -10.01 15.49 -14.38
CA HIS A 9 -11.25 15.97 -14.99
C HIS A 9 -11.55 17.40 -14.52
N ASP A 10 -11.99 18.26 -15.44
CA ASP A 10 -12.25 19.69 -15.18
C ASP A 10 -13.38 19.94 -14.16
N ILE A 11 -13.33 21.07 -13.45
CA ILE A 11 -14.35 21.47 -12.47
C ILE A 11 -15.73 21.63 -13.13
N ASP A 12 -15.76 22.11 -14.38
CA ASP A 12 -17.00 22.31 -15.12
C ASP A 12 -17.64 20.98 -15.53
N ALA A 13 -16.84 19.96 -15.86
CA ALA A 13 -17.35 18.60 -16.08
C ALA A 13 -18.00 18.04 -14.80
N ARG A 14 -17.44 18.33 -13.62
CA ARG A 14 -18.00 17.90 -12.33
C ARG A 14 -19.27 18.65 -11.96
N LYS A 15 -19.33 19.96 -12.21
CA LYS A 15 -20.58 20.75 -12.08
C LYS A 15 -21.67 20.16 -12.98
N LYS A 16 -21.34 19.89 -14.25
CA LYS A 16 -22.32 19.34 -15.18
C LYS A 16 -22.81 17.96 -14.78
N ALA A 17 -21.91 17.10 -14.31
CA ALA A 17 -22.29 15.81 -13.76
C ALA A 17 -23.23 15.94 -12.55
N ALA A 18 -22.96 16.86 -11.62
CA ALA A 18 -23.83 17.09 -10.46
C ALA A 18 -25.25 17.51 -10.86
N GLU A 19 -25.39 18.41 -11.84
CA GLU A 19 -26.70 18.79 -12.39
C GLU A 19 -27.43 17.60 -12.99
N LEU A 20 -26.74 16.79 -13.79
CA LEU A 20 -27.33 15.62 -14.45
C LEU A 20 -27.76 14.57 -13.43
N PHE A 21 -26.98 14.34 -12.38
CA PHE A 21 -27.37 13.46 -11.27
C PHE A 21 -28.59 14.00 -10.51
N GLY A 22 -28.65 15.31 -10.27
CA GLY A 22 -29.83 15.97 -9.68
C GLY A 22 -31.10 15.81 -10.52
N LYS A 23 -30.96 15.66 -11.85
CA LYS A 23 -32.05 15.33 -12.77
C LYS A 23 -32.38 13.82 -12.84
N GLY A 24 -31.80 13.01 -11.95
CA GLY A 24 -32.01 11.56 -11.89
C GLY A 24 -31.27 10.75 -12.96
N ARG A 25 -30.34 11.36 -13.71
CA ARG A 25 -29.60 10.64 -14.76
C ARG A 25 -28.62 9.64 -14.15
N GLY A 26 -28.56 8.45 -14.75
CA GLY A 26 -27.60 7.41 -14.36
C GLY A 26 -26.17 7.70 -14.81
N PHE A 27 -25.19 7.07 -14.15
CA PHE A 27 -23.76 7.29 -14.44
C PHE A 27 -23.36 6.95 -15.89
N GLU A 28 -23.97 5.95 -16.53
CA GLU A 28 -23.67 5.59 -17.93
C GLU A 28 -24.09 6.70 -18.90
N SER A 29 -25.26 7.27 -18.65
CA SER A 29 -25.81 8.38 -19.43
C SER A 29 -24.92 9.62 -19.29
N VAL A 30 -24.48 9.93 -18.07
CA VAL A 30 -23.56 11.04 -17.79
C VAL A 30 -22.17 10.80 -18.38
N ALA A 31 -21.66 9.56 -18.34
CA ALA A 31 -20.38 9.19 -18.93
C ALA A 31 -20.35 9.47 -20.43
N LYS A 32 -21.41 9.07 -21.15
CA LYS A 32 -21.56 9.30 -22.59
C LYS A 32 -21.68 10.78 -22.91
N GLU A 33 -22.49 11.52 -22.16
CA GLU A 33 -22.72 12.96 -22.41
C GLU A 33 -21.46 13.79 -22.18
N LEU A 34 -20.65 13.44 -21.18
CA LEU A 34 -19.42 14.16 -20.86
C LEU A 34 -18.16 13.56 -21.51
N SER A 35 -18.30 12.51 -22.32
CA SER A 35 -17.17 11.76 -22.91
C SER A 35 -16.11 11.34 -21.87
N ILE A 36 -16.54 10.91 -20.68
CA ILE A 36 -15.65 10.45 -19.61
C ILE A 36 -15.76 8.93 -19.41
N PRO A 37 -14.74 8.27 -18.84
CA PRO A 37 -14.84 6.85 -18.51
C PRO A 37 -16.02 6.55 -17.58
N CYS A 38 -16.75 5.46 -17.86
CA CYS A 38 -17.88 5.02 -17.02
C CYS A 38 -17.47 4.79 -15.55
N SER A 39 -16.24 4.35 -15.30
CA SER A 39 -15.68 4.19 -13.96
C SER A 39 -15.57 5.51 -13.20
N THR A 40 -15.17 6.59 -13.87
CA THR A 40 -15.17 7.96 -13.31
C THR A 40 -16.58 8.40 -12.99
N ALA A 41 -17.50 8.32 -13.96
CA ALA A 41 -18.88 8.77 -13.77
C ALA A 41 -19.57 8.00 -12.62
N ARG A 42 -19.32 6.68 -12.51
CA ARG A 42 -19.83 5.85 -11.41
C ARG A 42 -19.29 6.33 -10.07
N LYS A 43 -17.99 6.61 -9.97
CA LYS A 43 -17.38 7.15 -8.75
C LYS A 43 -17.99 8.50 -8.38
N TRP A 44 -18.19 9.39 -9.35
CA TRP A 44 -18.83 10.68 -9.12
C TRP A 44 -20.26 10.54 -8.61
N GLN A 45 -21.03 9.63 -9.18
CA GLN A 45 -22.40 9.38 -8.72
C GLN A 45 -22.41 8.85 -7.28
N GLN A 46 -21.48 7.96 -6.91
CA GLN A 46 -21.36 7.46 -5.54
C GLN A 46 -21.03 8.57 -4.53
N ILE A 47 -20.09 9.46 -4.88
CA ILE A 47 -19.74 10.61 -4.05
C ILE A 47 -20.94 11.55 -3.93
N TRP A 48 -21.59 11.86 -5.05
CA TRP A 48 -22.78 12.72 -5.07
C TRP A 48 -23.91 12.16 -4.21
N LYS A 49 -24.17 10.85 -4.26
CA LYS A 49 -25.18 10.20 -3.40
C LYS A 49 -24.83 10.25 -1.91
N ALA A 50 -23.54 10.14 -1.57
CA ALA A 50 -23.09 10.11 -0.18
C ALA A 50 -22.94 11.52 0.45
N PHE A 51 -22.50 12.51 -0.33
CA PHE A 51 -22.07 13.81 0.20
C PHE A 51 -22.71 15.01 -0.51
N GLY A 52 -23.48 14.79 -1.58
CA GLY A 52 -24.07 15.85 -2.40
C GLY A 52 -23.09 16.45 -3.44
N SER A 53 -23.52 17.56 -4.04
CA SER A 53 -22.81 18.24 -5.12
C SER A 53 -21.50 18.90 -4.65
N GLU A 54 -21.48 19.48 -3.46
CA GLU A 54 -20.32 20.22 -2.95
C GLU A 54 -19.05 19.35 -2.86
N ALA A 55 -19.19 18.13 -2.35
CA ALA A 55 -18.08 17.19 -2.23
C ALA A 55 -17.54 16.71 -3.59
N LEU A 56 -18.41 16.65 -4.62
CA LEU A 56 -17.97 16.35 -5.98
C LEU A 56 -17.12 17.51 -6.55
N LEU A 57 -17.49 18.75 -6.23
CA LEU A 57 -16.78 19.96 -6.67
C LEU A 57 -15.46 20.18 -5.93
N SER A 58 -15.38 19.82 -4.66
CA SER A 58 -14.17 19.97 -3.84
C SER A 58 -13.06 18.94 -4.14
N MET A 59 -13.32 17.95 -5.01
CA MET A 59 -12.30 16.98 -5.40
C MET A 59 -11.11 17.66 -6.09
N ASP A 60 -9.89 17.37 -5.62
CA ASP A 60 -8.64 17.95 -6.15
C ASP A 60 -7.81 16.94 -6.96
N GLY A 61 -8.40 15.77 -7.27
CA GLY A 61 -7.75 14.69 -8.01
C GLY A 61 -6.71 13.91 -7.19
N LYS A 62 -6.43 14.28 -5.94
CA LYS A 62 -5.50 13.56 -5.08
C LYS A 62 -6.15 12.30 -4.51
N GLN A 63 -5.33 11.31 -4.20
CA GLN A 63 -5.80 10.13 -3.47
C GLN A 63 -6.06 10.52 -2.01
N ALA A 64 -7.30 10.29 -1.57
CA ALA A 64 -7.68 10.46 -0.17
C ALA A 64 -6.85 9.53 0.73
N ARG A 65 -6.40 10.05 1.87
CA ARG A 65 -5.69 9.29 2.91
C ARG A 65 -6.65 9.07 4.06
N TYR A 66 -6.75 7.82 4.51
CA TYR A 66 -7.62 7.43 5.61
C TYR A 66 -6.78 6.90 6.76
N THR A 67 -7.07 7.39 7.95
CA THR A 67 -6.47 6.88 9.20
C THR A 67 -6.94 5.46 9.47
N TYR A 68 -6.18 4.72 10.28
CA TYR A 68 -6.58 3.35 10.67
C TYR A 68 -7.93 3.34 11.41
N SER A 69 -8.14 4.28 12.34
CA SER A 69 -9.40 4.42 13.08
C SER A 69 -10.59 4.69 12.15
N GLN A 70 -10.45 5.57 11.16
CA GLN A 70 -11.50 5.80 10.16
C GLN A 70 -11.85 4.53 9.38
N LYS A 71 -10.86 3.74 8.97
CA LYS A 71 -11.08 2.48 8.24
C LYS A 71 -11.84 1.47 9.08
N VAL A 72 -11.42 1.28 10.34
CA VAL A 72 -12.04 0.35 11.28
C VAL A 72 -13.47 0.78 11.59
N ALA A 73 -13.68 2.06 11.90
CA ALA A 73 -15.01 2.58 12.22
C ALA A 73 -15.98 2.42 11.04
N ALA A 74 -15.54 2.77 9.82
CA ALA A 74 -16.36 2.61 8.63
C ALA A 74 -16.67 1.15 8.31
N ALA A 75 -15.70 0.25 8.44
CA ALA A 75 -15.90 -1.17 8.20
C ALA A 75 -16.84 -1.80 9.23
N LYS A 76 -16.63 -1.50 10.52
CA LYS A 76 -17.49 -1.95 11.63
C LYS A 76 -18.93 -1.51 11.43
N ALA A 77 -19.16 -0.23 11.12
CA ALA A 77 -20.50 0.30 10.92
C ALA A 77 -21.27 -0.45 9.81
N VAL A 78 -20.60 -0.81 8.72
CA VAL A 78 -21.23 -1.54 7.62
C VAL A 78 -21.43 -3.02 7.96
N VAL A 79 -20.47 -3.65 8.65
CA VAL A 79 -20.46 -5.10 8.85
C VAL A 79 -21.28 -5.52 10.07
N GLU A 80 -21.17 -4.79 11.18
CA GLU A 80 -21.83 -5.11 12.45
C GLU A 80 -23.12 -4.31 12.63
N ASP A 81 -23.07 -2.99 12.38
CA ASP A 81 -24.22 -2.11 12.62
C ASP A 81 -25.21 -2.09 11.44
N GLY A 82 -24.91 -2.81 10.35
CA GLY A 82 -25.76 -2.90 9.15
C GLY A 82 -25.89 -1.60 8.35
N MET A 83 -25.02 -0.61 8.58
CA MET A 83 -25.05 0.68 7.89
C MET A 83 -24.85 0.51 6.38
N SER A 84 -25.62 1.27 5.59
CA SER A 84 -25.40 1.28 4.14
C SER A 84 -24.01 1.83 3.81
N LYS A 85 -23.40 1.35 2.72
CA LYS A 85 -22.06 1.81 2.34
C LYS A 85 -22.03 3.30 2.01
N SER A 86 -23.10 3.86 1.45
CA SER A 86 -23.22 5.30 1.18
C SER A 86 -23.26 6.11 2.48
N ASP A 87 -24.00 5.64 3.49
CA ASP A 87 -24.08 6.33 4.77
C ASP A 87 -22.75 6.24 5.53
N ALA A 88 -22.07 5.10 5.45
CA ALA A 88 -20.73 4.95 6.00
C ALA A 88 -19.71 5.84 5.28
N MET A 89 -19.83 5.99 3.94
CA MET A 89 -19.02 6.95 3.21
C MET A 89 -19.22 8.37 3.75
N ALA A 90 -20.48 8.80 3.86
CA ALA A 90 -20.85 10.12 4.37
C ALA A 90 -20.32 10.34 5.80
N ARG A 91 -20.64 9.42 6.71
CA ARG A 91 -20.32 9.52 8.14
C ARG A 91 -18.82 9.55 8.43
N TYR A 92 -18.02 8.79 7.68
CA TYR A 92 -16.58 8.66 7.94
C TYR A 92 -15.69 9.39 6.94
N GLY A 93 -16.28 10.16 6.02
CA GLY A 93 -15.53 10.95 5.03
C GLY A 93 -14.82 10.09 3.98
N ILE A 94 -15.39 8.94 3.60
CA ILE A 94 -14.77 8.02 2.63
C ILE A 94 -15.18 8.38 1.20
N MET A 95 -14.27 9.01 0.46
CA MET A 95 -14.48 9.50 -0.93
C MET A 95 -14.40 8.40 -2.01
N SER A 96 -14.51 7.12 -1.63
CA SER A 96 -14.46 6.00 -2.57
C SER A 96 -15.06 4.73 -1.99
N LEU A 97 -15.99 4.11 -2.72
CA LEU A 97 -16.62 2.86 -2.32
C LEU A 97 -15.65 1.67 -2.33
N ALA A 98 -14.75 1.60 -3.32
CA ALA A 98 -13.90 0.42 -3.52
C ALA A 98 -12.95 0.11 -2.34
N PRO A 99 -12.26 1.10 -1.72
CA PRO A 99 -11.53 0.87 -0.47
C PRO A 99 -12.43 0.42 0.68
N LEU A 100 -13.62 1.01 0.82
CA LEU A 100 -14.57 0.63 1.87
C LEU A 100 -14.98 -0.83 1.74
N GLU A 101 -15.31 -1.29 0.53
CA GLU A 101 -15.66 -2.70 0.29
C GLU A 101 -14.52 -3.67 0.64
N LYS A 102 -13.28 -3.30 0.30
CA LYS A 102 -12.10 -4.07 0.69
C LYS A 102 -11.95 -4.12 2.20
N TRP A 103 -12.21 -3.02 2.89
CA TRP A 103 -12.12 -2.98 4.35
C TRP A 103 -13.21 -3.80 5.01
N CYS A 104 -14.46 -3.71 4.54
CA CYS A 104 -15.56 -4.56 5.02
C CYS A 104 -15.23 -6.05 4.86
N ARG A 105 -14.64 -6.44 3.72
CA ARG A 105 -14.20 -7.83 3.51
C ARG A 105 -13.12 -8.23 4.51
N ALA A 106 -12.05 -7.46 4.63
CA ALA A 106 -10.96 -7.75 5.56
C ALA A 106 -11.46 -7.80 7.01
N TYR A 107 -12.40 -6.92 7.38
CA TYR A 107 -13.00 -6.87 8.71
C TYR A 107 -13.84 -8.12 9.02
N ARG A 108 -14.60 -8.65 8.05
CA ARG A 108 -15.30 -9.93 8.23
C ARG A 108 -14.34 -11.11 8.43
N GLU A 109 -13.18 -11.07 7.79
CA GLU A 109 -12.19 -12.14 7.84
C GLU A 109 -11.33 -12.11 9.12
N GLY A 110 -11.02 -10.93 9.66
CA GLY A 110 -10.10 -10.81 10.81
C GLY A 110 -10.28 -9.57 11.67
N GLY A 111 -11.48 -8.98 11.68
CA GLY A 111 -11.84 -7.84 12.52
C GLY A 111 -10.99 -6.59 12.27
N ALA A 112 -10.81 -5.79 13.32
CA ALA A 112 -10.04 -4.55 13.25
C ALA A 112 -8.55 -4.79 12.95
N GLU A 113 -7.98 -5.90 13.40
CA GLU A 113 -6.55 -6.21 13.21
C GLU A 113 -6.21 -6.44 11.73
N ALA A 114 -7.13 -7.00 10.94
CA ALA A 114 -6.94 -7.19 9.49
C ALA A 114 -6.76 -5.86 8.72
N LEU A 115 -7.18 -4.73 9.29
CA LEU A 115 -7.05 -3.40 8.69
C LEU A 115 -5.76 -2.68 9.08
N ARG A 116 -4.95 -3.26 9.97
CA ARG A 116 -3.70 -2.64 10.38
C ARG A 116 -2.77 -2.50 9.18
N PRO A 117 -2.02 -1.38 9.09
CA PRO A 117 -1.01 -1.23 8.06
C PRO A 117 -0.01 -2.37 8.17
N LYS A 118 0.13 -3.15 7.10
CA LYS A 118 1.17 -4.17 7.03
C LYS A 118 2.55 -3.49 7.02
N PRO A 119 3.58 -4.12 7.59
CA PRO A 119 4.95 -3.62 7.53
C PRO A 119 5.31 -3.25 6.09
N LYS A 120 5.82 -2.03 5.90
CA LYS A 120 6.13 -1.50 4.59
C LYS A 120 7.42 -2.12 4.08
N GLY A 121 7.36 -2.84 2.95
CA GLY A 121 8.52 -3.43 2.30
C GLY A 121 8.31 -4.90 1.95
N ARG A 122 9.24 -5.45 1.16
CA ARG A 122 9.38 -6.91 1.04
C ARG A 122 9.67 -7.42 2.47
N PRO A 123 9.02 -8.50 2.95
CA PRO A 123 9.55 -9.22 4.10
C PRO A 123 11.05 -9.36 3.86
N LYS A 124 11.92 -9.05 4.84
CA LYS A 124 13.32 -9.46 4.73
C LYS A 124 13.23 -10.93 4.34
N GLY A 125 13.68 -11.24 3.13
CA GLY A 125 13.61 -12.62 2.66
C GLY A 125 14.25 -13.49 3.72
N SER A 126 13.96 -14.79 3.69
CA SER A 126 14.90 -15.77 4.18
C SER A 126 16.21 -15.62 3.38
N GLY A 127 16.94 -14.53 3.59
CA GLY A 127 18.38 -14.56 3.44
C GLY A 127 18.74 -15.68 4.38
N ALA A 128 19.11 -16.82 3.80
CA ALA A 128 19.58 -17.95 4.56
C ALA A 128 20.54 -17.36 5.58
N ALA A 129 20.14 -17.36 6.86
CA ALA A 129 21.13 -17.16 7.91
C ALA A 129 22.24 -18.12 7.52
N ALA A 130 23.44 -17.58 7.25
CA ALA A 130 24.54 -18.36 6.72
C ALA A 130 24.58 -19.65 7.55
N ARG A 131 24.32 -20.79 6.90
CA ARG A 131 24.17 -22.06 7.59
C ARG A 131 25.38 -22.17 8.53
N PRO A 132 25.19 -22.45 9.83
CA PRO A 132 26.32 -22.58 10.75
C PRO A 132 27.37 -23.49 10.09
N LEU A 133 28.64 -23.06 10.08
CA LEU A 133 29.72 -23.83 9.48
C LEU A 133 29.62 -25.27 9.97
N THR A 134 29.62 -26.22 9.03
CA THR A 134 29.64 -27.65 9.41
C THR A 134 30.91 -27.93 10.19
N ARG A 135 30.91 -29.00 10.99
CA ARG A 135 32.10 -29.42 11.76
C ARG A 135 33.34 -29.54 10.87
N GLU A 136 33.17 -30.06 9.65
CA GLU A 136 34.23 -30.20 8.64
C GLU A 136 34.80 -28.84 8.23
N GLN A 137 33.96 -27.86 7.91
CA GLN A 137 34.43 -26.52 7.53
C GLN A 137 35.11 -25.77 8.69
N GLN A 138 34.72 -26.03 9.94
CA GLN A 138 35.41 -25.51 11.11
C GLN A 138 36.79 -26.14 11.27
N LEU A 139 36.91 -27.45 11.02
CA LEU A 139 38.18 -28.18 11.05
C LEU A 139 39.11 -27.70 9.93
N GLU A 140 38.61 -27.51 8.72
CA GLU A 140 39.41 -26.97 7.59
C GLU A 140 39.99 -25.60 7.91
N ARG A 141 39.19 -24.69 8.48
CA ARG A 141 39.69 -23.39 8.92
C ARG A 141 40.76 -23.50 10.01
N ARG A 142 40.59 -24.44 10.94
CA ARG A 142 41.57 -24.66 12.01
C ARG A 142 42.86 -25.26 11.46
N VAL A 143 42.78 -26.17 10.49
CA VAL A 143 43.95 -26.71 9.78
C VAL A 143 44.67 -25.59 9.06
N GLN A 144 43.97 -24.75 8.29
CA GLN A 144 44.59 -23.60 7.59
C GLN A 144 45.29 -22.63 8.55
N GLN A 145 44.68 -22.33 9.70
CA GLN A 145 45.29 -21.49 10.73
C GLN A 145 46.57 -22.13 11.30
N LEU A 146 46.52 -23.43 11.63
CA LEU A 146 47.67 -24.15 12.16
C LEU A 146 48.79 -24.29 11.12
N GLU A 147 48.46 -24.48 9.85
CA GLU A 147 49.44 -24.52 8.75
C GLU A 147 50.14 -23.18 8.57
N ALA A 148 49.38 -22.07 8.65
CA ALA A 148 49.95 -20.73 8.60
C ALA A 148 50.88 -20.46 9.81
N GLU A 149 50.48 -20.89 11.00
CA GLU A 149 51.30 -20.77 12.21
C GLU A 149 52.59 -21.60 12.11
N VAL A 150 52.50 -22.85 11.64
CA VAL A 150 53.67 -23.72 11.42
C VAL A 150 54.59 -23.12 10.36
N ALA A 151 54.05 -22.58 9.26
CA ALA A 151 54.84 -21.91 8.23
C ALA A 151 55.57 -20.69 8.79
N TYR A 152 54.90 -19.88 9.59
CA TYR A 152 55.49 -18.73 10.28
C TYR A 152 56.61 -19.13 11.24
N LEU A 153 56.39 -20.15 12.08
CA LEU A 153 57.40 -20.66 13.02
C LEU A 153 58.60 -21.27 12.29
N LYS A 154 58.39 -22.00 11.18
CA LYS A 154 59.47 -22.50 10.32
C LYS A 154 60.29 -21.36 9.74
N LYS A 155 59.64 -20.27 9.29
CA LYS A 155 60.32 -19.08 8.81
C LYS A 155 61.18 -18.44 9.91
N LEU A 156 60.65 -18.25 11.12
CA LEU A 156 61.41 -17.72 12.26
C LEU A 156 62.62 -18.60 12.59
N ARG A 157 62.45 -19.93 12.65
CA ARG A 157 63.57 -20.86 12.87
C ARG A 157 64.63 -20.78 11.78
N SER A 158 64.23 -20.63 10.51
CA SER A 158 65.16 -20.47 9.39
C SER A 158 65.97 -19.17 9.45
N LEU A 159 65.40 -18.11 10.06
CA LEU A 159 66.08 -16.84 10.29
C LEU A 159 67.02 -16.93 11.50
N ALA A 160 66.58 -17.56 12.60
CA ALA A 160 67.39 -17.76 13.80
C ALA A 160 68.56 -18.75 13.60
N GLY A 161 68.41 -19.76 12.73
CA GLY A 161 69.48 -20.69 12.35
C GLY A 161 70.56 -20.10 11.45
N ARG A 162 70.29 -18.94 10.82
CA ARG A 162 71.27 -18.20 9.99
C ARG A 162 72.13 -17.21 10.80
N GLY A 163 71.90 -17.08 12.11
CA GLY A 163 72.61 -16.17 13.01
C GLY A 163 73.57 -16.87 13.98
N ARG A 164 73.92 -18.14 13.76
CA ARG A 164 75.05 -18.81 14.44
C ARG A 164 76.17 -19.07 13.44
N ILE A 165 76.98 -18.04 13.19
CA ILE A 165 78.38 -18.11 12.79
C ILE A 165 79.09 -16.98 13.53
#